data_AF-A0A838Q3E9-F1
#
_entry.id   AF-A0A838Q3E9-F1
#
_cell.length_a   1.000
_cell.length_b   1.000
_cell.length_c   1.000
_cell.angle_alpha   90.00
_cell.angle_beta   90.00
_cell.angle_gamma   90.00
#
_symmetry.space_group_name_H-M   'P 1'
#
loop_
_entity.id
_entity.type
_entity.pdbx_description
1 polymer ?
#
loop_
_entity_poly.entity_id
_entity_poly.type
_entity_poly.pdbx_seq_one_letter_code
_entity_poly.pdbx_strand_id
1 'polypeptide(L)'
;DAGDRVSQARGQKADATPPAPLTRQEWKRVAAIFVFSLFTILCWAAYEQKGASVNLFALKLVRTEIFGWHFPSSWLQSLTPLYVIMLAPIFSLLWVRLGDQQPSSPGNLPLASCSSDLPTCS
;
A
#
# COMPACT_ATOMS: atom_id res chain seq x y z
N ASP A 1 30.45 -13.27 -27.48
CA ASP A 1 30.37 -12.26 -26.40
C ASP A 1 30.03 -10.83 -26.85
N ALA A 2 30.10 -10.46 -28.13
CA ALA A 2 29.76 -9.10 -28.59
C ALA A 2 28.31 -8.93 -29.11
N GLY A 3 27.58 -10.03 -29.34
CA GLY A 3 26.24 -9.99 -29.95
C GLY A 3 25.11 -9.60 -28.99
N ASP A 4 25.28 -9.87 -27.69
CA ASP A 4 24.18 -9.73 -26.71
C ASP A 4 24.00 -8.27 -26.24
N ARG A 5 25.08 -7.48 -26.27
CA ARG A 5 25.05 -6.05 -25.91
C ARG A 5 24.33 -5.20 -26.97
N VAL A 6 24.24 -5.67 -28.22
CA VAL A 6 23.55 -4.96 -29.31
C VAL A 6 22.04 -5.19 -29.25
N SER A 7 21.59 -6.33 -28.74
CA SER A 7 20.16 -6.63 -28.53
C SER A 7 19.55 -5.78 -27.41
N GLN A 8 20.30 -5.50 -26.35
CA GLN A 8 19.80 -4.74 -25.20
C GLN A 8 19.70 -3.22 -25.48
N ALA A 9 20.48 -2.68 -26.41
CA ALA A 9 20.39 -1.29 -26.85
C ALA A 9 19.16 -0.99 -27.73
N ARG A 10 18.44 -2.02 -28.20
CA ARG A 10 17.26 -1.86 -29.08
C ARG A 10 15.92 -1.83 -28.34
N GLY A 11 15.90 -2.19 -27.05
CA GLY A 11 14.69 -2.24 -26.22
C GLY A 11 14.20 -0.88 -25.69
N GLN A 12 14.95 0.19 -25.95
CA GLN A 12 14.60 1.56 -25.57
C GLN A 12 14.59 2.48 -26.79
N LYS A 13 13.96 2.07 -27.88
CA LYS A 13 13.40 3.06 -28.80
C LYS A 13 12.17 3.63 -28.11
N ALA A 14 12.40 4.69 -27.35
CA ALA A 14 11.38 5.64 -26.96
C ALA A 14 10.56 5.97 -28.20
N ASP A 15 9.36 5.41 -28.27
CA ASP A 15 8.32 5.80 -29.19
C ASP A 15 7.93 7.23 -28.80
N ALA A 16 8.61 8.20 -29.38
CA ALA A 16 8.27 9.62 -29.27
C ALA A 16 7.07 9.89 -30.20
N THR A 17 5.96 9.22 -29.95
CA THR A 17 4.66 9.64 -30.46
C THR A 17 4.34 11.00 -29.84
N PRO A 18 3.97 12.04 -30.64
CA PRO A 18 3.57 13.34 -30.11
C PRO A 18 2.50 13.15 -29.04
N PRO A 19 2.57 13.83 -27.88
CA PRO A 19 1.65 13.57 -26.78
C PRO A 19 0.22 13.81 -27.25
N ALA A 20 -0.52 12.71 -27.43
CA ALA A 20 -1.93 12.78 -27.75
C ALA A 20 -2.64 13.50 -26.58
N PRO A 21 -3.60 14.40 -26.86
CA PRO A 21 -4.33 15.09 -25.80
C PRO A 21 -5.03 14.06 -24.92
N LEU A 22 -4.83 14.18 -23.60
CA LEU A 22 -5.38 13.25 -22.61
C LEU A 22 -6.89 13.09 -22.79
N THR A 23 -7.34 11.85 -22.92
CA THR A 23 -8.75 11.51 -23.02
C THR A 23 -9.48 11.83 -21.71
N ARG A 24 -10.80 12.03 -21.79
CA ARG A 24 -11.63 12.35 -20.61
C ARG A 24 -11.55 11.28 -19.50
N GLN A 25 -11.28 10.03 -19.88
CA GLN A 25 -11.11 8.93 -18.92
C GLN A 25 -9.75 8.97 -18.21
N GLU A 26 -8.69 9.35 -18.92
CA GLU A 26 -7.35 9.57 -18.34
C GLU A 26 -7.37 10.73 -17.35
N TRP A 27 -8.06 11.83 -17.68
CA TRP A 27 -8.27 12.94 -16.75
C TRP A 27 -8.98 12.54 -15.45
N LYS A 28 -9.98 11.65 -15.52
CA LYS A 28 -10.66 11.14 -14.31
C LYS A 28 -9.71 10.32 -13.43
N ARG A 29 -8.83 9.51 -14.02
CA ARG A 29 -7.82 8.73 -13.28
C ARG A 29 -6.78 9.65 -12.64
N VAL A 30 -6.31 10.66 -13.37
CA VAL A 30 -5.38 11.68 -12.85
C VAL A 30 -6.00 12.43 -11.69
N ALA A 31 -7.28 12.84 -11.79
CA ALA A 31 -8.00 13.47 -10.70
C ALA A 31 -8.14 12.55 -9.47
N ALA A 32 -8.46 11.26 -9.67
CA ALA A 32 -8.52 10.28 -8.59
C ALA A 32 -7.17 10.09 -7.88
N ILE A 33 -6.07 10.00 -8.64
CA ILE A 33 -4.71 9.91 -8.10
C ILE A 33 -4.38 11.18 -7.32
N PHE A 34 -4.73 12.36 -7.83
CA PHE A 34 -4.49 13.63 -7.15
C PHE A 34 -5.24 13.71 -5.81
N VAL A 35 -6.52 13.34 -5.79
CA VAL A 35 -7.32 13.31 -4.56
C VAL A 35 -6.73 12.32 -3.55
N PHE A 36 -6.37 11.11 -4.00
CA PHE A 36 -5.76 10.10 -3.14
C PHE A 36 -4.39 10.54 -2.60
N SER A 37 -3.59 11.19 -3.44
CA SER A 37 -2.28 11.74 -3.06
C SER A 37 -2.44 12.85 -2.02
N LEU A 38 -3.35 13.80 -2.22
CA LEU A 38 -3.62 14.86 -1.26
C LEU A 38 -4.07 14.30 0.08
N PHE A 39 -5.01 13.35 0.08
CA PHE A 39 -5.46 12.67 1.29
C PHE A 39 -4.31 11.97 2.02
N THR A 40 -3.46 11.27 1.25
CA THR A 40 -2.29 10.57 1.80
C THR A 40 -1.30 11.55 2.45
N ILE A 41 -0.98 12.66 1.79
CA ILE A 41 -0.08 13.70 2.31
C ILE A 41 -0.64 14.29 3.62
N LEU A 42 -1.93 14.64 3.64
CA LEU A 42 -2.57 15.21 4.83
C LEU A 42 -2.59 14.22 5.99
N CYS A 43 -2.89 12.95 5.71
CA CYS A 43 -2.87 11.89 6.71
C CYS A 43 -1.46 11.72 7.32
N TRP A 44 -0.43 11.66 6.47
CA TRP A 44 0.96 11.57 6.92
C TRP A 44 1.41 12.82 7.69
N ALA A 45 1.06 14.02 7.22
CA ALA A 45 1.37 15.26 7.92
C ALA A 45 0.71 15.30 9.31
N ALA A 46 -0.55 14.88 9.43
CA ALA A 46 -1.24 14.79 10.71
C ALA A 46 -0.62 13.72 11.64
N TYR A 47 -0.20 12.58 11.08
CA TYR A 47 0.50 11.54 11.84
C TYR A 47 1.84 12.03 12.40
N GLU A 48 2.63 12.74 11.60
CA GLU A 48 3.88 13.36 12.05
C GLU A 48 3.61 14.43 13.13
N GLN A 49 2.53 15.22 12.98
CA GLN A 49 2.16 16.23 13.96
C GLN A 49 1.71 15.65 15.32
N LYS A 50 1.18 14.42 15.32
CA LYS A 50 0.80 13.69 16.55
C LYS A 50 2.01 13.48 17.47
N GLY A 51 3.20 13.21 16.92
CA GLY A 51 4.39 12.89 17.69
C GLY A 51 4.78 13.99 18.70
N ALA A 52 4.84 15.24 18.24
CA ALA A 52 5.16 16.39 19.08
C ALA A 52 4.01 16.79 20.02
N SER A 53 2.77 16.75 19.51
CA SER A 53 1.59 17.22 20.24
C SER A 53 1.24 16.33 21.43
N VAL A 54 1.29 15.01 21.26
CA VAL A 54 0.99 14.05 22.35
C VAL A 54 2.02 14.13 23.46
N ASN A 55 3.30 14.36 23.13
CA ASN A 55 4.35 14.46 24.13
C ASN A 55 4.19 15.70 25.02
N LEU A 56 3.93 16.87 24.42
CA LEU A 56 3.66 18.11 25.16
C LEU A 56 2.36 18.06 25.96
N PHE A 57 1.32 17.44 25.39
CA PHE A 57 0.06 17.21 26.10
C PHE A 57 0.28 16.33 27.34
N ALA A 58 1.03 15.24 27.20
CA ALA A 58 1.33 14.34 28.29
C ALA A 58 2.15 15.01 29.41
N LEU A 59 3.13 15.84 29.05
CA LEU A 59 3.92 16.60 30.02
C LEU A 59 3.07 17.56 30.86
N LYS A 60 2.04 18.17 30.26
CA LYS A 60 1.27 19.26 30.88
C LYS A 60 -0.02 18.81 31.54
N LEU A 61 -0.65 17.75 31.02
CA LEU A 61 -2.04 17.39 31.33
C LEU A 61 -2.21 15.94 31.76
N VAL A 62 -1.15 15.11 31.67
CA VAL A 62 -1.20 13.70 32.07
C VAL A 62 -0.31 13.48 33.27
N ARG A 63 -0.86 12.83 34.30
CA ARG A 63 -0.10 12.36 35.45
C ARG A 63 0.78 11.18 35.03
N THR A 64 2.07 11.42 34.81
CA THR A 64 3.04 10.37 34.41
C THR A 64 3.69 9.68 35.61
N GLU A 65 2.90 9.44 36.66
CA GLU A 65 3.31 8.72 37.86
C GLU A 65 2.29 7.63 38.19
N ILE A 66 2.78 6.41 38.39
CA ILE A 66 1.97 5.25 38.76
C ILE A 66 2.64 4.63 39.99
N PHE A 67 1.89 4.50 41.10
CA PHE A 67 2.40 4.00 42.40
C PHE A 67 3.67 4.72 42.91
N GLY A 68 3.85 6.01 42.59
CA GLY A 68 5.02 6.81 42.96
C GLY A 68 6.23 6.64 42.03
N TRP A 69 6.11 5.83 40.98
CA TRP A 69 7.13 5.70 39.95
C TRP A 69 6.81 6.59 38.74
N HIS A 70 7.74 7.47 38.39
CA HIS A 70 7.62 8.36 37.23
C HIS A 70 8.10 7.67 35.96
N PHE A 71 7.29 7.71 34.91
CA PHE A 71 7.65 7.22 33.58
C PHE A 71 7.67 8.36 32.56
N PRO A 72 8.50 8.27 31.51
CA PRO A 72 8.58 9.33 30.51
C PRO A 72 7.32 9.36 29.64
N SER A 73 6.86 10.56 29.27
CA SER A 73 5.70 10.79 28.39
C SER A 73 5.83 10.13 27.01
N SER A 74 7.05 9.86 26.55
CA SER A 74 7.31 9.16 25.28
C SER A 74 6.74 7.75 25.24
N TRP A 75 6.56 7.08 26.39
CA TRP A 75 5.94 5.74 26.44
C TRP A 75 4.51 5.72 25.92
N LEU A 76 3.79 6.84 25.99
CA LEU A 76 2.45 6.96 25.41
C LEU A 76 2.47 6.86 23.87
N GLN A 77 3.60 7.17 23.23
CA GLN A 77 3.74 6.99 21.78
C GLN A 77 3.80 5.50 21.42
N SER A 78 4.46 4.68 22.26
CA SER A 78 4.56 3.23 22.13
C SER A 78 3.21 2.50 22.25
N LEU A 79 2.18 3.13 22.82
CA LEU A 79 0.82 2.58 22.82
C LEU A 79 0.26 2.41 21.41
N THR A 80 0.66 3.28 20.47
CA THR A 80 0.16 3.23 19.08
C THR A 80 0.50 1.90 18.39
N PRO A 81 1.78 1.48 18.29
CA PRO A 81 2.12 0.16 17.73
C PRO A 81 1.60 -1.00 18.60
N LEU A 82 1.53 -0.85 19.92
CA LEU A 82 0.97 -1.86 20.82
C LEU A 82 -0.49 -2.19 20.45
N TYR A 83 -1.32 -1.17 20.23
CA TYR A 83 -2.71 -1.38 19.81
C TYR A 83 -2.80 -2.08 18.45
N VAL A 84 -1.93 -1.74 17.49
CA VAL A 84 -1.91 -2.40 16.18
C VAL A 84 -1.57 -3.88 16.34
N ILE A 85 -0.53 -4.22 17.11
CA ILE A 85 -0.11 -5.61 17.32
C ILE A 85 -1.21 -6.42 18.03
N MET A 86 -1.88 -5.83 19.02
CA MET A 86 -2.96 -6.53 19.75
C MET A 86 -4.25 -6.66 18.92
N LEU A 87 -4.62 -5.62 18.16
CA LEU A 87 -5.88 -5.60 17.40
C LEU A 87 -5.75 -6.26 16.02
N ALA A 88 -4.56 -6.30 15.42
CA ALA A 88 -4.33 -6.95 14.12
C ALA A 88 -4.82 -8.41 14.04
N PRO A 89 -4.49 -9.32 14.98
CA PRO A 89 -5.01 -10.68 14.94
C PRO A 89 -6.54 -10.72 15.14
N ILE A 90 -7.11 -9.83 15.95
CA ILE A 90 -8.56 -9.73 16.16
C ILE A 90 -9.26 -9.35 14.85
N PHE A 91 -8.76 -8.32 14.15
CA PHE A 91 -9.30 -7.91 12.86
C PHE A 91 -9.05 -8.96 11.75
N SER A 92 -7.91 -9.65 11.77
CA SER A 92 -7.62 -10.75 10.85
C SER A 92 -8.63 -11.88 11.00
N LEU A 93 -8.91 -12.30 12.25
CA LEU A 93 -9.92 -13.32 12.53
C LEU A 93 -11.34 -12.84 12.23
N LEU A 94 -11.65 -11.56 12.46
CA LEU A 94 -12.92 -10.97 12.09
C LEU A 94 -13.12 -11.01 10.57
N TRP A 95 -12.11 -10.63 9.79
CA TRP A 95 -12.17 -10.65 8.32
C TRP A 95 -12.36 -12.07 7.78
N VAL A 96 -11.65 -13.07 8.34
CA VAL A 96 -11.83 -14.49 7.97
C VAL A 96 -13.23 -14.98 8.33
N ARG A 97 -13.76 -14.60 9.51
CA ARG A 97 -15.13 -14.96 9.91
C ARG A 97 -16.22 -14.29 9.07
N LEU A 98 -15.95 -13.10 8.53
CA LEU A 98 -16.85 -12.40 7.60
C LEU A 98 -16.65 -12.84 6.13
N GLY A 99 -15.61 -13.63 5.85
CA GLY A 99 -15.01 -13.77 4.52
C GLY A 99 -15.16 -15.14 3.87
N ASP A 100 -16.39 -15.65 3.83
CA ASP A 100 -16.80 -16.78 2.96
C ASP A 100 -17.68 -16.28 1.78
N GLN A 101 -17.48 -15.03 1.37
CA GLN A 101 -18.11 -14.40 0.19
C GLN A 101 -17.05 -14.09 -0.87
N GLN A 102 -16.19 -15.07 -1.16
CA GLN A 102 -15.25 -15.01 -2.30
C GLN A 102 -15.90 -15.70 -3.51
N PRO A 103 -16.70 -15.02 -4.35
CA PRO A 103 -17.00 -15.54 -5.68
C PRO A 103 -15.68 -15.59 -6.47
N SER A 104 -15.27 -16.82 -6.77
CA SER A 104 -14.37 -17.25 -7.84
C SER A 104 -13.54 -16.14 -8.50
N SER A 105 -12.24 -16.11 -8.20
CA SER A 105 -11.26 -15.61 -9.16
C SER A 105 -11.44 -16.41 -10.46
N PRO A 106 -11.87 -15.80 -11.58
CA PRO A 106 -11.82 -16.46 -12.88
C PRO A 106 -10.38 -16.31 -13.38
N GLY A 107 -9.47 -17.10 -12.82
CA GLY A 107 -8.03 -16.90 -13.01
C GLY A 107 -7.14 -18.08 -12.65
N ASN A 108 -7.61 -19.06 -11.88
CA ASN A 108 -7.07 -20.42 -11.97
C ASN A 108 -7.70 -21.10 -13.19
N LEU A 109 -7.52 -20.48 -14.35
CA LEU A 109 -7.82 -21.06 -15.64
C LEU A 109 -6.61 -21.96 -15.96
N PRO A 110 -6.71 -23.30 -15.90
CA PRO A 110 -5.64 -24.19 -16.35
C PRO A 110 -5.49 -24.18 -17.88
N LEU A 111 -5.60 -23.03 -18.55
CA LEU A 111 -5.34 -22.90 -19.99
C LEU A 111 -3.85 -22.83 -20.33
N ALA A 112 -2.95 -23.06 -19.37
CA ALA A 112 -1.53 -23.24 -19.63
C ALA A 112 -1.10 -24.71 -19.77
N SER A 113 -2.01 -25.70 -19.65
CA SER A 113 -1.66 -27.13 -19.80
C SER A 113 -2.09 -27.75 -21.14
N CYS A 114 -2.63 -26.98 -22.09
CA CYS A 114 -2.88 -27.46 -23.45
C CYS A 114 -2.27 -26.52 -24.48
N SER A 115 -0.93 -26.52 -24.61
CA SER A 115 -0.28 -26.10 -25.86
C SER A 115 1.16 -26.63 -25.94
N SER A 116 1.36 -27.92 -25.70
CA SER A 116 2.61 -28.63 -26.00
C SER A 116 2.42 -29.94 -26.78
N ASP A 117 1.22 -30.16 -27.36
CA ASP A 117 0.97 -31.32 -28.23
C ASP A 117 0.00 -30.93 -29.36
N LEU A 118 0.56 -30.53 -30.51
CA LEU A 118 -0.08 -30.71 -31.81
C LEU A 118 0.98 -30.63 -32.92
N PRO A 119 1.47 -31.78 -33.41
CA PRO A 119 2.08 -31.90 -34.72
C PRO A 119 1.07 -32.53 -35.69
N THR A 120 -0.12 -31.96 -35.90
CA THR A 120 -1.05 -32.41 -36.95
C THR A 120 -2.10 -31.34 -37.25
N CYS A 121 -1.73 -30.36 -38.07
CA CYS A 121 -2.66 -29.87 -39.09
C CYS A 121 -2.51 -30.81 -40.30
N SER A 122 -3.41 -31.79 -40.41
CA SER A 122 -3.82 -32.45 -41.65
C SER A 122 -5.23 -32.99 -41.49
#